data_AF-A0A158B868-F1
#
_entry.id   AF-A0A158B868-F1
#
_cell.length_a   1.000
_cell.length_b   1.000
_cell.length_c   1.000
_cell.angle_alpha   90.00
_cell.angle_beta   90.00
_cell.angle_gamma   90.00
#
_symmetry.space_group_name_H-M   'P 1'
#
loop_
_entity.id
_entity.type
_entity.pdbx_description
1 polymer ?
#
loop_
_entity_poly.entity_id
_entity_poly.type
_entity_poly.pdbx_seq_one_letter_code
_entity_poly.pdbx_strand_id
1 'polypeptide(L)'
;MTTPRERTIALLRARELLQHMSVLQDTVNTAALRSKAAGVLRHYPDDGMIKAIAGESKWLETRDDAAGLSPLTKKVSLPAIPSSIDDPHPSFLDDFRQREIESLRARIRAGKLVTDAEFQRRLGLSEARLRRLVVNGSVFAIDVDGLRYFPALLAEGHYNRKRLFSVCRLLVPAPTVVRLHYLTSRRGNLGGLTPLECLNDDERYKLLRRMSWAEAIEWHRTTITAYAGQHNFEPANVAPAYRGAEELDPRENVWQRSLATLRHHGFTGVAAPYERLNEATIFVAQSKAGLGEPIDGARLYFTLDGGYATVTVERFQSEANDNIKVKVDGNETVEEAMRAIFSDLLNRGLR
;
A
#
# COMPACT_ATOMS: atom_id res chain seq x y z
N MET A 1 -1.39 -4.14 -1.61
CA MET A 1 -1.73 -3.68 -2.97
C MET A 1 -0.49 -3.55 -3.82
N THR A 2 -0.68 -3.72 -5.12
CA THR A 2 0.28 -3.32 -6.15
C THR A 2 0.37 -1.79 -6.20
N THR A 3 1.58 -1.24 -6.32
CA THR A 3 1.78 0.19 -6.58
C THR A 3 1.05 0.59 -7.88
N PRO A 4 0.68 1.86 -8.10
CA PRO A 4 0.08 2.27 -9.37
C PRO A 4 0.91 1.82 -10.59
N ARG A 5 2.24 1.88 -10.47
CA ARG A 5 3.18 1.37 -11.49
C ARG A 5 3.05 -0.15 -11.68
N GLU A 6 3.02 -0.92 -10.59
CA GLU A 6 2.83 -2.38 -10.62
C GLU A 6 1.46 -2.78 -11.18
N ARG A 7 0.38 -2.03 -10.88
CA ARG A 7 -0.96 -2.24 -11.47
C ARG A 7 -0.95 -1.98 -12.96
N THR A 8 -0.33 -0.88 -13.39
CA THR A 8 -0.18 -0.57 -14.82
C THR A 8 0.61 -1.68 -15.53
N ILE A 9 1.72 -2.14 -14.96
CA ILE A 9 2.50 -3.25 -15.53
C ILE A 9 1.69 -4.56 -15.56
N ALA A 10 0.95 -4.87 -14.50
CA ALA A 10 0.11 -6.06 -14.44
C ALA A 10 -1.01 -6.02 -15.48
N LEU A 11 -1.66 -4.87 -15.68
CA LEU A 11 -2.70 -4.68 -16.70
C LEU A 11 -2.14 -4.77 -18.12
N LEU A 12 -0.93 -4.25 -18.36
CA LEU A 12 -0.25 -4.37 -19.65
C LEU A 12 0.08 -5.84 -19.95
N ARG A 13 0.63 -6.58 -18.97
CA ARG A 13 0.91 -8.02 -19.11
C ARG A 13 -0.35 -8.86 -19.27
N ALA A 14 -1.44 -8.52 -18.57
CA ALA A 14 -2.75 -9.16 -18.75
C ALA A 14 -3.25 -8.99 -20.18
N ARG A 15 -3.11 -7.78 -20.73
CA ARG A 15 -3.50 -7.49 -22.11
C ARG A 15 -2.64 -8.26 -23.12
N GLU A 16 -1.32 -8.30 -22.95
CA GLU A 16 -0.42 -9.07 -23.82
C GLU A 16 -0.77 -10.56 -23.82
N LEU A 17 -1.12 -11.12 -22.65
CA LEU A 17 -1.58 -12.50 -22.52
C LEU A 17 -2.88 -12.72 -23.29
N LEU A 18 -3.87 -11.83 -23.15
CA LEU A 18 -5.14 -11.90 -23.88
C LEU A 18 -4.94 -11.74 -25.39
N GLN A 19 -4.03 -10.88 -25.83
CA GLN A 19 -3.68 -10.70 -27.24
C GLN A 19 -3.01 -11.96 -27.81
N HIS A 20 -2.05 -12.55 -27.10
CA HIS A 20 -1.48 -13.84 -27.49
C HIS A 20 -2.54 -14.94 -27.57
N MET A 21 -3.47 -15.00 -26.62
CA MET A 21 -4.58 -15.95 -26.67
C MET A 21 -5.49 -15.72 -27.87
N SER A 22 -5.70 -14.48 -28.29
CA SER A 22 -6.58 -14.15 -29.42
C SER A 22 -6.01 -14.48 -30.79
N VAL A 23 -4.68 -14.68 -30.90
CA VAL A 23 -3.99 -14.99 -32.16
C VAL A 23 -3.59 -16.48 -32.27
N LEU A 24 -3.73 -17.26 -31.19
CA LEU A 24 -3.44 -18.69 -31.19
C LEU A 24 -4.47 -19.45 -32.07
N GLN A 25 -4.01 -19.99 -33.20
CA GLN A 25 -4.79 -20.84 -34.10
C GLN A 25 -4.48 -22.35 -33.95
N ASP A 26 -3.46 -22.74 -33.17
CA ASP A 26 -3.02 -24.15 -33.02
C ASP A 26 -2.79 -24.57 -31.55
N THR A 27 -2.59 -25.89 -31.36
CA THR A 27 -2.50 -26.61 -30.07
C THR A 27 -1.76 -25.83 -28.98
N VAL A 28 -2.53 -25.35 -28.01
CA VAL A 28 -2.07 -24.47 -26.95
C VAL A 28 -1.22 -25.24 -25.93
N ASN A 29 0.02 -24.80 -25.71
CA ASN A 29 0.82 -25.26 -24.56
C ASN A 29 0.22 -24.68 -23.26
N THR A 30 -0.73 -25.42 -22.70
CA THR A 30 -1.52 -25.02 -21.53
C THR A 30 -0.66 -24.78 -20.28
N ALA A 31 0.47 -25.47 -20.13
CA ALA A 31 1.39 -25.29 -19.01
C ALA A 31 2.10 -23.93 -19.07
N ALA A 32 2.60 -23.54 -20.23
CA ALA A 32 3.22 -22.23 -20.45
C ALA A 32 2.22 -21.08 -20.25
N LEU A 33 0.97 -21.28 -20.70
CA LEU A 33 -0.10 -20.30 -20.54
C LEU A 33 -0.50 -20.10 -19.07
N ARG A 34 -0.61 -21.20 -18.31
CA ARG A 34 -0.89 -21.17 -16.86
C ARG A 34 0.22 -20.46 -16.08
N SER A 35 1.48 -20.70 -16.43
CA SER A 35 2.62 -20.02 -15.81
C SER A 35 2.58 -18.50 -16.06
N LYS A 36 2.30 -18.06 -17.30
CA LYS A 36 2.12 -16.64 -17.62
C LYS A 36 0.90 -16.03 -16.90
N ALA A 37 -0.23 -16.73 -16.87
CA ALA A 37 -1.43 -16.29 -16.16
C ALA A 37 -1.19 -16.13 -14.65
N ALA A 38 -0.49 -17.07 -14.02
CA ALA A 38 -0.12 -16.98 -12.61
C ALA A 38 0.80 -15.76 -12.31
N GLY A 39 1.68 -15.39 -13.25
CA GLY A 39 2.50 -14.18 -13.14
C GLY A 39 1.70 -12.87 -13.25
N VAL A 40 0.62 -12.86 -14.04
CA VAL A 40 -0.29 -11.73 -14.19
C VAL A 40 -1.23 -11.60 -12.99
N LEU A 41 -1.76 -12.73 -12.52
CA LEU A 41 -2.76 -12.80 -11.45
C LEU A 41 -2.16 -12.60 -10.05
N ARG A 42 -0.84 -12.73 -9.86
CA ARG A 42 -0.12 -12.36 -8.63
C ARG A 42 -0.37 -10.92 -8.15
N HIS A 43 -0.92 -10.07 -9.01
CA HIS A 43 -1.10 -8.64 -8.79
C HIS A 43 -2.57 -8.22 -8.61
N TYR A 44 -3.51 -9.17 -8.64
CA TYR A 44 -4.97 -8.97 -8.57
C TYR A 44 -5.61 -9.96 -7.56
N PRO A 45 -6.84 -9.71 -7.11
CA PRO A 45 -7.20 -9.73 -5.71
C PRO A 45 -7.45 -11.14 -5.14
N ASP A 46 -7.58 -11.23 -3.82
CA ASP A 46 -7.85 -12.48 -3.11
C ASP A 46 -9.13 -13.19 -3.61
N ASP A 47 -9.25 -14.47 -3.23
CA ASP A 47 -10.35 -15.35 -3.61
C ASP A 47 -11.75 -14.76 -3.32
N GLY A 48 -11.88 -13.88 -2.33
CA GLY A 48 -13.13 -13.23 -1.96
C GLY A 48 -13.57 -12.19 -3.00
N MET A 49 -12.62 -11.40 -3.49
CA MET A 49 -12.87 -10.37 -4.50
C MET A 49 -13.03 -10.96 -5.90
N ILE A 50 -12.35 -12.08 -6.20
CA ILE A 50 -12.62 -12.87 -7.42
C ILE A 50 -14.07 -13.41 -7.39
N LYS A 51 -14.53 -13.94 -6.25
CA LYS A 51 -15.92 -14.39 -6.09
C LYS A 51 -16.93 -13.26 -6.20
N ALA A 52 -16.62 -12.07 -5.68
CA ALA A 52 -17.47 -10.89 -5.80
C ALA A 52 -17.58 -10.40 -7.25
N ILE A 53 -16.45 -10.31 -7.96
CA ILE A 53 -16.43 -9.96 -9.39
C ILE A 53 -17.18 -11.00 -10.21
N ALA A 54 -16.99 -12.30 -9.92
CA ALA A 54 -17.72 -13.39 -10.58
C ALA A 54 -19.23 -13.33 -10.30
N GLY A 55 -19.64 -13.00 -9.07
CA GLY A 55 -21.04 -12.85 -8.68
C GLY A 55 -21.76 -11.65 -9.30
N GLU A 56 -21.04 -10.58 -9.63
CA GLU A 56 -21.58 -9.37 -10.27
C GLU A 56 -21.43 -9.36 -11.80
N SER A 57 -20.63 -10.26 -12.34
CA SER A 57 -20.30 -10.35 -13.77
C SER A 57 -21.24 -11.31 -14.53
N LYS A 58 -22.39 -10.79 -14.96
CA LYS A 58 -23.30 -11.50 -15.89
C LYS A 58 -22.70 -11.90 -17.26
N TRP A 59 -21.44 -11.56 -17.55
CA TRP A 59 -20.77 -11.88 -18.82
C TRP A 59 -19.97 -13.21 -18.79
N LEU A 60 -19.91 -13.88 -17.63
CA LEU A 60 -19.28 -15.20 -17.47
C LEU A 60 -20.30 -16.36 -17.39
N GLU A 61 -21.60 -16.08 -17.42
CA GLU A 61 -22.60 -17.11 -17.70
C GLU A 61 -22.51 -17.43 -19.19
N THR A 62 -21.71 -18.44 -19.54
CA THR A 62 -21.84 -19.14 -20.81
C THR A 62 -23.28 -19.67 -20.87
N ARG A 63 -24.15 -18.98 -21.61
CA ARG A 63 -25.43 -19.56 -22.01
C ARG A 63 -25.11 -20.75 -22.90
N ASP A 64 -25.41 -21.96 -22.43
CA ASP A 64 -25.49 -23.20 -23.21
C ASP A 64 -26.67 -23.19 -24.20
N ASP A 65 -27.02 -22.02 -24.75
CA ASP A 65 -28.02 -21.89 -25.80
C ASP A 65 -27.29 -21.87 -27.15
N ALA A 66 -26.83 -23.06 -27.56
CA ALA A 66 -26.36 -23.35 -28.90
C ALA A 66 -27.54 -23.31 -29.89
N ALA A 67 -28.09 -22.14 -30.16
CA ALA A 67 -28.91 -21.88 -31.34
C ALA A 67 -29.10 -20.37 -31.58
N GLY A 68 -28.28 -19.79 -32.46
CA GLY A 68 -28.72 -18.62 -33.24
C GLY A 68 -28.24 -17.23 -32.82
N LEU A 69 -26.99 -17.06 -32.37
CA LEU A 69 -26.38 -15.72 -32.26
C LEU A 69 -25.35 -15.50 -33.37
N SER A 70 -25.68 -14.59 -34.30
CA SER A 70 -24.75 -13.99 -35.24
C SER A 70 -23.50 -13.49 -34.50
N PRO A 71 -22.29 -13.59 -35.10
CA PRO A 71 -21.06 -13.19 -34.43
C PRO A 71 -21.16 -11.71 -34.05
N LEU A 72 -21.09 -11.42 -32.75
CA LEU A 72 -20.86 -10.09 -32.18
C LEU A 72 -19.44 -9.61 -32.53
N THR A 73 -19.15 -9.50 -33.82
CA THR A 73 -18.02 -8.75 -34.36
C THR A 73 -18.42 -7.28 -34.45
N LYS A 74 -18.79 -6.68 -33.32
CA LYS A 74 -18.64 -5.23 -33.23
C LYS A 74 -17.14 -5.00 -33.14
N LYS A 75 -16.51 -4.70 -34.29
CA LYS A 75 -15.14 -4.18 -34.35
C LYS A 75 -15.09 -2.95 -33.45
N VAL A 76 -14.72 -3.14 -32.19
CA VAL A 76 -14.33 -2.05 -31.31
C VAL A 76 -12.95 -1.66 -31.79
N SER A 77 -12.89 -0.66 -32.66
CA SER A 77 -11.63 0.01 -32.99
C SER A 77 -11.13 0.69 -31.73
N LEU A 78 -10.27 0.00 -30.99
CA LEU A 78 -9.49 0.62 -29.93
C LEU A 78 -8.60 1.69 -30.59
N PRO A 79 -8.45 2.88 -29.97
CA PRO A 79 -7.53 3.90 -30.48
C PRO A 79 -6.13 3.29 -30.61
N ALA A 80 -5.43 3.65 -31.69
CA ALA A 80 -4.05 3.23 -31.91
C ALA A 80 -3.20 3.66 -30.71
N ILE A 81 -2.48 2.72 -30.11
CA ILE A 81 -1.52 3.03 -29.06
C ILE A 81 -0.28 3.60 -29.76
N PRO A 82 0.30 4.71 -29.25
CA PRO A 82 1.56 5.21 -29.76
C PRO A 82 2.60 4.09 -29.78
N SER A 83 3.18 3.87 -30.95
CA SER A 83 4.11 2.80 -31.25
C SER A 83 5.52 3.15 -30.78
N SER A 84 5.72 3.23 -29.47
CA SER A 84 6.99 3.06 -28.76
C SER A 84 6.73 3.34 -27.28
N ILE A 85 7.06 2.38 -26.42
CA ILE A 85 7.29 2.70 -25.01
C ILE A 85 8.75 3.17 -24.96
N ASP A 86 8.95 4.43 -25.35
CA ASP A 86 10.05 5.17 -24.77
C ASP A 86 9.78 5.26 -23.26
N ASP A 87 10.83 5.17 -22.43
CA ASP A 87 10.75 5.37 -20.98
C ASP A 87 9.75 6.49 -20.65
N PRO A 88 8.88 6.34 -19.62
CA PRO A 88 7.84 7.32 -19.33
C PRO A 88 8.42 8.72 -19.38
N HIS A 89 8.12 9.44 -20.48
CA HIS A 89 8.77 10.71 -20.76
C HIS A 89 8.58 11.62 -19.53
N PRO A 90 9.62 12.27 -19.02
CA PRO A 90 9.53 13.18 -17.87
C PRO A 90 8.35 14.15 -17.99
N SER A 91 8.08 14.60 -19.22
CA SER A 91 6.94 15.42 -19.62
C SER A 91 5.57 14.91 -19.14
N PHE A 92 5.28 13.61 -19.13
CA PHE A 92 3.95 13.11 -18.74
C PHE A 92 3.70 13.26 -17.23
N LEU A 93 4.70 12.97 -16.41
CA LEU A 93 4.60 13.13 -14.95
C LEU A 93 4.54 14.61 -14.58
N ASP A 94 5.29 15.44 -15.30
CA ASP A 94 5.27 16.89 -15.09
C ASP A 94 3.93 17.51 -15.53
N ASP A 95 3.35 17.06 -16.65
CA ASP A 95 2.00 17.46 -17.08
C ASP A 95 0.94 17.06 -16.06
N PHE A 96 1.04 15.84 -15.49
CA PHE A 96 0.11 15.37 -14.47
C PHE A 96 0.21 16.22 -13.19
N ARG A 97 1.43 16.49 -12.73
CA ARG A 97 1.70 17.39 -11.58
C ARG A 97 1.16 18.78 -11.83
N GLN A 98 1.37 19.32 -13.03
CA GLN A 98 0.90 20.65 -13.40
C GLN A 98 -0.63 20.74 -13.36
N ARG A 99 -1.34 19.75 -13.90
CA ARG A 99 -2.81 19.67 -13.83
C ARG A 99 -3.31 19.54 -12.38
N GLU A 100 -2.61 18.80 -11.54
CA GLU A 100 -2.94 18.67 -10.12
C GLU A 100 -2.81 20.02 -9.40
N ILE A 101 -1.70 20.74 -9.61
CA ILE A 101 -1.48 22.09 -9.07
C ILE A 101 -2.55 23.06 -9.55
N GLU A 102 -2.89 23.06 -10.83
CA GLU A 102 -3.94 23.93 -11.38
C GLU A 102 -5.32 23.64 -10.78
N SER A 103 -5.64 22.35 -10.56
CA SER A 103 -6.85 21.93 -9.86
C SER A 103 -6.89 22.45 -8.42
N LEU A 104 -5.76 22.42 -7.69
CA LEU A 104 -5.66 22.98 -6.35
C LEU A 104 -5.82 24.51 -6.35
N ARG A 105 -5.20 25.22 -7.29
CA ARG A 105 -5.39 26.67 -7.48
C ARG A 105 -6.86 27.03 -7.77
N ALA A 106 -7.55 26.21 -8.58
CA ALA A 106 -8.98 26.39 -8.81
C ALA A 106 -9.82 26.21 -7.53
N ARG A 107 -9.45 25.25 -6.68
CA ARG A 107 -10.10 25.04 -5.38
C ARG A 107 -9.88 26.19 -4.40
N ILE A 108 -8.72 26.85 -4.45
CA ILE A 108 -8.45 28.08 -3.68
C ILE A 108 -9.38 29.20 -4.16
N ARG A 109 -9.45 29.45 -5.48
CA ARG A 109 -10.36 30.47 -6.05
C ARG A 109 -11.83 30.21 -5.71
N ALA A 110 -12.22 28.93 -5.66
CA ALA A 110 -13.58 28.52 -5.29
C ALA A 110 -13.85 28.53 -3.77
N GLY A 111 -12.89 28.93 -2.93
CA GLY A 111 -13.02 28.95 -1.47
C GLY A 111 -13.11 27.57 -0.81
N LYS A 112 -12.78 26.50 -1.55
CA LYS A 112 -12.75 25.11 -1.04
C LYS A 112 -11.45 24.80 -0.29
N LEU A 113 -10.40 25.56 -0.58
CA LEU A 113 -9.14 25.60 0.17
C LEU A 113 -8.98 27.02 0.73
N VAL A 114 -8.75 27.14 2.03
CA VAL A 114 -8.73 28.42 2.75
C VAL A 114 -7.44 28.61 3.53
N THR A 115 -7.04 29.85 3.78
CA THR A 115 -5.84 30.17 4.55
C THR A 115 -6.00 29.83 6.04
N ASP A 116 -4.88 29.80 6.77
CA ASP A 116 -4.86 29.61 8.23
C ASP A 116 -5.79 30.58 8.96
N ALA A 117 -5.73 31.87 8.64
CA ALA A 117 -6.56 32.91 9.27
C ALA A 117 -8.06 32.67 9.03
N GLU A 118 -8.42 32.30 7.80
CA GLU A 118 -9.81 32.00 7.46
C GLU A 118 -10.31 30.73 8.15
N PHE A 119 -9.48 29.70 8.20
CA PHE A 119 -9.81 28.44 8.86
C PHE A 119 -10.00 28.62 10.37
N GLN A 120 -9.12 29.41 11.01
CA GLN A 120 -9.24 29.80 12.42
C GLN A 120 -10.54 30.55 12.68
N ARG A 121 -10.87 31.54 11.83
CA ARG A 121 -12.10 32.32 11.92
C ARG A 121 -13.34 31.44 11.86
N ARG A 122 -13.40 30.50 10.90
CA ARG A 122 -14.55 29.59 10.73
C ARG A 122 -14.77 28.66 11.93
N LEU A 123 -13.69 28.20 12.57
CA LEU A 123 -13.78 27.30 13.72
C LEU A 123 -13.75 28.02 15.08
N GLY A 124 -13.54 29.33 15.11
CA GLY A 124 -13.35 30.10 16.34
C GLY A 124 -12.13 29.62 17.15
N LEU A 125 -11.02 29.30 16.48
CA LEU A 125 -9.81 28.74 17.11
C LEU A 125 -8.72 29.78 17.22
N SER A 126 -7.96 29.73 18.32
CA SER A 126 -6.65 30.36 18.39
C SER A 126 -5.63 29.60 17.54
N GLU A 127 -4.56 30.28 17.14
CA GLU A 127 -3.46 29.67 16.39
C GLU A 127 -2.85 28.46 17.10
N ALA A 128 -2.61 28.56 18.41
CA ALA A 128 -2.10 27.45 19.21
C ALA A 128 -3.01 26.22 19.17
N ARG A 129 -4.33 26.43 19.14
CA ARG A 129 -5.30 25.33 19.04
C ARG A 129 -5.33 24.74 17.63
N LEU A 130 -5.22 25.55 16.59
CA LEU A 130 -5.07 25.04 15.22
C LEU A 130 -3.80 24.18 15.08
N ARG A 131 -2.66 24.67 15.60
CA ARG A 131 -1.39 23.90 15.60
C ARG A 131 -1.58 22.54 16.28
N ARG A 132 -2.27 22.47 17.42
CA ARG A 132 -2.59 21.20 18.09
C ARG A 132 -3.43 20.26 17.23
N LEU A 133 -4.43 20.77 16.50
CA LEU A 133 -5.25 19.96 15.60
C LEU A 133 -4.47 19.44 14.38
N VAL A 134 -3.49 20.21 13.89
CA VAL A 134 -2.60 19.77 12.82
C VAL A 134 -1.65 18.69 13.31
N VAL A 135 -0.98 18.93 14.44
CA VAL A 135 -0.01 17.99 15.03
C VAL A 135 -0.65 16.65 15.37
N ASN A 136 -1.86 16.65 15.92
CA ASN A 136 -2.54 15.41 16.26
C ASN A 136 -3.28 14.77 15.06
N GLY A 137 -3.19 15.36 13.86
CA GLY A 137 -3.79 14.85 12.63
C GLY A 137 -5.32 14.99 12.54
N SER A 138 -5.96 15.75 13.42
CA SER A 138 -7.41 16.00 13.36
C SER A 138 -7.81 16.86 12.17
N VAL A 139 -6.91 17.72 11.73
CA VAL A 139 -7.00 18.47 10.47
C VAL A 139 -5.67 18.36 9.72
N PHE A 140 -5.68 18.68 8.44
CA PHE A 140 -4.48 18.70 7.63
C PHE A 140 -4.54 19.87 6.66
N ALA A 141 -3.37 20.30 6.22
CA ALA A 141 -3.22 21.32 5.21
C ALA A 141 -2.56 20.75 3.96
N ILE A 142 -2.82 21.40 2.83
CA ILE A 142 -2.24 21.11 1.53
C ILE A 142 -1.33 22.29 1.19
N ASP A 143 -0.11 21.96 0.79
CA ASP A 143 0.81 22.94 0.23
C ASP A 143 0.43 23.22 -1.23
N VAL A 144 0.27 24.50 -1.57
CA VAL A 144 0.07 24.95 -2.95
C VAL A 144 0.98 26.15 -3.14
N ASP A 145 1.96 26.01 -4.04
CA ASP A 145 2.94 27.05 -4.33
C ASP A 145 3.71 27.54 -3.08
N GLY A 146 4.03 26.64 -2.14
CA GLY A 146 4.75 26.96 -0.90
C GLY A 146 3.89 27.61 0.19
N LEU A 147 2.58 27.75 -0.05
CA LEU A 147 1.62 28.29 0.90
C LEU A 147 0.69 27.20 1.42
N ARG A 148 0.37 27.30 2.71
CA ARG A 148 -0.48 26.35 3.41
C ARG A 148 -1.96 26.70 3.25
N TYR A 149 -2.76 25.73 2.82
CA TYR A 149 -4.21 25.86 2.76
C TYR A 149 -4.93 24.68 3.43
N PHE A 150 -6.03 24.97 4.11
CA PHE A 150 -6.89 23.99 4.75
C PHE A 150 -8.14 23.71 3.89
N PRO A 151 -8.59 22.45 3.79
CA PRO A 151 -9.90 22.14 3.23
C PRO A 151 -11.03 22.80 4.03
N ALA A 152 -11.83 23.63 3.36
CA ALA A 152 -12.96 24.34 3.97
C ALA A 152 -13.94 23.39 4.66
N LEU A 153 -14.15 22.19 4.10
CA LEU A 153 -15.01 21.14 4.63
C LEU A 153 -14.66 20.72 6.06
N LEU A 154 -13.41 20.88 6.49
CA LEU A 154 -12.99 20.53 7.86
C LEU A 154 -13.47 21.57 8.90
N ALA A 155 -13.90 22.75 8.44
CA ALA A 155 -14.46 23.81 9.25
C ALA A 155 -15.99 23.94 9.15
N GLU A 156 -16.64 23.19 8.27
CA GLU A 156 -18.08 23.26 8.04
C GLU A 156 -18.88 22.70 9.23
N GLY A 157 -19.94 23.43 9.62
CA GLY A 157 -20.69 23.18 10.85
C GLY A 157 -21.70 22.02 10.77
N HIS A 158 -22.13 21.62 9.57
CA HIS A 158 -23.15 20.57 9.39
C HIS A 158 -22.59 19.14 9.52
N TYR A 159 -21.26 18.97 9.52
CA TYR A 159 -20.64 17.67 9.73
C TYR A 159 -20.43 17.37 11.22
N ASN A 160 -20.56 16.10 11.60
CA ASN A 160 -20.13 15.64 12.91
C ASN A 160 -18.60 15.76 13.04
N ARG A 161 -18.15 16.90 13.59
CA ARG A 161 -16.73 17.27 13.69
C ARG A 161 -15.89 16.26 14.45
N LYS A 162 -16.42 15.68 15.54
CA LYS A 162 -15.71 14.68 16.34
C LYS A 162 -15.38 13.44 15.50
N ARG A 163 -16.36 12.99 14.69
CA ARG A 163 -16.21 11.85 13.78
C ARG A 163 -15.30 12.17 12.60
N LEU A 164 -15.46 13.35 11.99
CA LEU A 164 -14.60 13.81 10.90
C LEU A 164 -13.12 13.89 11.32
N PHE A 165 -12.84 14.48 12.47
CA PHE A 165 -11.48 14.54 13.00
C PHE A 165 -10.92 13.17 13.33
N SER A 166 -11.77 12.25 13.80
CA SER A 166 -11.35 10.86 14.02
C SER A 166 -10.98 10.16 12.71
N VAL A 167 -11.71 10.40 11.62
CA VAL A 167 -11.37 9.87 10.29
C VAL A 167 -10.08 10.49 9.78
N CYS A 168 -9.90 11.80 9.92
CA CYS A 168 -8.67 12.49 9.52
C CYS A 168 -7.43 11.90 10.22
N ARG A 169 -7.54 11.58 11.52
CA ARG A 169 -6.48 10.91 12.28
C ARG A 169 -6.15 9.52 11.74
N LEU A 170 -7.15 8.75 11.31
CA LEU A 170 -6.90 7.45 10.70
C LEU A 170 -6.11 7.59 9.39
N LEU A 171 -6.44 8.59 8.59
CA LEU A 171 -5.85 8.87 7.27
C LEU A 171 -4.48 9.56 7.31
N VAL A 172 -3.92 9.88 8.49
CA VAL A 172 -2.61 10.55 8.62
C VAL A 172 -1.49 9.89 7.81
N PRO A 173 -1.39 8.56 7.70
CA PRO A 173 -0.39 7.95 6.82
C PRO A 173 -0.49 8.41 5.35
N ALA A 174 -1.70 8.60 4.81
CA ALA A 174 -1.87 8.99 3.41
C ALA A 174 -1.36 10.43 3.13
N PRO A 175 -0.90 10.74 1.90
CA PRO A 175 -0.61 12.11 1.46
C PRO A 175 -1.82 13.03 1.58
N THR A 176 -1.61 14.32 1.89
CA THR A 176 -2.71 15.24 2.23
C THR A 176 -3.72 15.46 1.10
N VAL A 177 -3.28 15.51 -0.16
CA VAL A 177 -4.17 15.58 -1.32
C VAL A 177 -5.05 14.33 -1.44
N VAL A 178 -4.48 13.15 -1.17
CA VAL A 178 -5.22 11.88 -1.15
C VAL A 178 -6.25 11.88 -0.04
N ARG A 179 -5.93 12.40 1.16
CA ARG A 179 -6.92 12.54 2.25
C ARG A 179 -8.10 13.40 1.81
N LEU A 180 -7.84 14.53 1.13
CA LEU A 180 -8.91 15.37 0.59
C LEU A 180 -9.74 14.63 -0.46
N HIS A 181 -9.08 13.93 -1.39
CA HIS A 181 -9.76 13.11 -2.39
C HIS A 181 -10.63 12.02 -1.74
N TYR A 182 -10.12 11.33 -0.71
CA TYR A 182 -10.85 10.35 0.06
C TYR A 182 -12.13 10.92 0.66
N LEU A 183 -12.02 12.02 1.40
CA LEU A 183 -13.17 12.63 2.06
C LEU A 183 -14.25 13.12 1.08
N THR A 184 -13.87 13.53 -0.13
CA THR A 184 -14.78 14.19 -1.08
C THR A 184 -15.30 13.28 -2.20
N SER A 185 -14.74 12.08 -2.37
CA SER A 185 -15.11 11.19 -3.47
C SER A 185 -16.04 10.08 -3.01
N ARG A 186 -16.94 9.66 -3.90
CA ARG A 186 -17.77 8.46 -3.69
C ARG A 186 -16.89 7.23 -3.64
N ARG A 187 -17.16 6.32 -2.70
CA ARG A 187 -16.35 5.12 -2.49
C ARG A 187 -17.19 3.86 -2.65
N GLY A 188 -16.75 2.94 -3.51
CA GLY A 188 -17.43 1.67 -3.75
C GLY A 188 -17.57 0.83 -2.48
N ASN A 189 -16.52 0.77 -1.66
CA ASN A 189 -16.51 0.08 -0.36
C ASN A 189 -17.38 0.77 0.73
N LEU A 190 -17.98 1.93 0.43
CA LEU A 190 -18.99 2.61 1.25
C LEU A 190 -20.37 2.62 0.58
N GLY A 191 -20.60 1.75 -0.41
CA GLY A 191 -21.87 1.68 -1.14
C GLY A 191 -22.12 2.89 -2.04
N GLY A 192 -21.07 3.50 -2.58
CA GLY A 192 -21.16 4.68 -3.44
C GLY A 192 -21.38 6.00 -2.70
N LEU A 193 -21.37 5.98 -1.37
CA LEU A 193 -21.38 7.17 -0.53
C LEU A 193 -19.99 7.78 -0.40
N THR A 194 -19.94 9.06 -0.07
CA THR A 194 -18.74 9.76 0.38
C THR A 194 -18.51 9.52 1.88
N PRO A 195 -17.27 9.58 2.38
CA PRO A 195 -16.99 9.55 3.81
C PRO A 195 -17.77 10.58 4.62
N LEU A 196 -18.02 11.76 4.04
CA LEU A 196 -18.75 12.85 4.70
C LEU A 196 -20.23 12.49 4.94
N GLU A 197 -20.87 11.80 3.99
CA GLU A 197 -22.26 11.30 4.12
C GLU A 197 -22.38 10.20 5.18
N CYS A 198 -21.31 9.46 5.45
CA CYS A 198 -21.29 8.38 6.44
C CYS A 198 -21.11 8.87 7.89
N LEU A 199 -20.83 10.15 8.13
CA LEU A 199 -20.47 10.65 9.47
C LEU A 199 -21.63 10.60 10.48
N ASN A 200 -22.86 10.84 10.04
CA ASN A 200 -24.01 11.01 10.94
C ASN A 200 -24.74 9.70 11.29
N ASP A 201 -24.42 8.61 10.58
CA ASP A 201 -25.01 7.29 10.81
C ASP A 201 -24.00 6.38 11.51
N ASP A 202 -24.42 5.67 12.56
CA ASP A 202 -23.52 4.93 13.44
C ASP A 202 -22.90 3.70 12.78
N GLU A 203 -23.70 2.94 12.03
CA GLU A 203 -23.22 1.73 11.35
C GLU A 203 -22.33 2.09 10.16
N ARG A 204 -22.72 3.10 9.38
CA ARG A 204 -21.91 3.64 8.29
C ARG A 204 -20.63 4.28 8.83
N TYR A 205 -20.67 4.94 9.98
CA TYR A 205 -19.46 5.49 10.59
C TYR A 205 -18.49 4.39 11.06
N LYS A 206 -18.99 3.30 11.65
CA LYS A 206 -18.17 2.12 11.98
C LYS A 206 -17.51 1.54 10.73
N LEU A 207 -18.28 1.38 9.64
CA LEU A 207 -17.74 0.92 8.36
C LEU A 207 -16.68 1.91 7.82
N LEU A 208 -16.99 3.20 7.82
CA LEU A 208 -16.08 4.25 7.37
C LEU A 208 -14.74 4.19 8.10
N ARG A 209 -14.74 4.00 9.43
CA ARG A 209 -13.48 3.89 10.19
C ARG A 209 -12.63 2.71 9.73
N ARG A 210 -13.24 1.54 9.49
CA ARG A 210 -12.51 0.37 8.97
C ARG A 210 -11.92 0.65 7.59
N MET A 211 -12.72 1.24 6.70
CA MET A 211 -12.28 1.58 5.34
C MET A 211 -11.24 2.71 5.31
N SER A 212 -11.31 3.66 6.24
CA SER A 212 -10.32 4.73 6.36
C SER A 212 -8.99 4.20 6.89
N TRP A 213 -9.03 3.22 7.77
CA TRP A 213 -7.83 2.53 8.24
C TRP A 213 -7.19 1.71 7.13
N ALA A 214 -8.00 0.94 6.37
CA ALA A 214 -7.52 0.21 5.20
C ALA A 214 -6.87 1.14 4.17
N GLU A 215 -7.53 2.22 3.75
CA GLU A 215 -6.97 3.20 2.81
C GLU A 215 -5.66 3.82 3.34
N ALA A 216 -5.54 4.07 4.65
CA ALA A 216 -4.32 4.63 5.22
C ALA A 216 -3.13 3.67 5.10
N ILE A 217 -3.37 2.37 5.28
CA ILE A 217 -2.36 1.32 5.22
C ILE A 217 -1.80 1.15 3.81
N GLU A 218 -2.63 1.31 2.79
CA GLU A 218 -2.25 1.21 1.38
C GLU A 218 -1.06 2.11 0.98
N TRP A 219 -0.79 3.16 1.76
CA TRP A 219 0.31 4.09 1.50
C TRP A 219 1.65 3.64 2.07
N HIS A 220 1.72 2.58 2.87
CA HIS A 220 2.94 2.12 3.51
C HIS A 220 3.12 0.63 3.36
N ARG A 221 4.31 0.24 2.90
CA ARG A 221 4.70 -1.16 2.76
C ARG A 221 5.92 -1.42 3.62
N THR A 222 5.81 -2.38 4.54
CA THR A 222 6.95 -2.92 5.28
C THR A 222 7.53 -4.06 4.47
N THR A 223 8.84 -4.04 4.25
CA THR A 223 9.59 -5.09 3.55
C THR A 223 10.60 -5.69 4.49
N ILE A 224 10.68 -7.01 4.50
CA ILE A 224 11.71 -7.77 5.19
C ILE A 224 12.52 -8.51 4.14
N THR A 225 13.83 -8.30 4.16
CA THR A 225 14.77 -9.05 3.31
C THR A 225 15.84 -9.66 4.20
N ALA A 226 16.10 -10.96 4.04
CA ALA A 226 17.18 -11.64 4.74
C ALA A 226 18.22 -12.17 3.76
N TYR A 227 19.49 -12.00 4.12
CA TYR A 227 20.65 -12.46 3.36
C TYR A 227 21.53 -13.33 4.24
N ALA A 228 22.11 -14.39 3.67
CA ALA A 228 23.07 -15.23 4.39
C ALA A 228 24.34 -14.43 4.74
N GLY A 229 24.86 -14.64 5.94
CA GLY A 229 26.07 -13.96 6.43
C GLY A 229 25.84 -12.56 7.00
N GLN A 230 26.93 -11.87 7.31
CA GLN A 230 26.94 -10.54 7.89
C GLN A 230 27.03 -9.44 6.82
N HIS A 231 26.07 -8.51 6.80
CA HIS A 231 26.02 -7.40 5.86
C HIS A 231 25.80 -6.08 6.57
N ASN A 232 26.56 -5.06 6.17
CA ASN A 232 26.35 -3.70 6.68
C ASN A 232 25.24 -2.96 5.91
N PHE A 233 25.08 -3.26 4.63
CA PHE A 233 24.08 -2.65 3.76
C PHE A 233 23.38 -3.74 2.95
N GLU A 234 22.18 -3.46 2.44
CA GLU A 234 21.48 -4.40 1.59
C GLU A 234 22.34 -4.68 0.33
N PRO A 235 22.81 -5.93 0.13
CA PRO A 235 23.75 -6.24 -0.94
C PRO A 235 23.05 -6.21 -2.31
N ALA A 236 23.61 -5.47 -3.26
CA ALA A 236 23.01 -5.33 -4.60
C ALA A 236 23.13 -6.58 -5.49
N ASN A 237 24.14 -7.42 -5.24
CA ASN A 237 24.52 -8.54 -6.13
C ASN A 237 24.34 -9.93 -5.48
N VAL A 238 23.64 -10.01 -4.36
CA VAL A 238 23.41 -11.27 -3.64
C VAL A 238 21.91 -11.56 -3.65
N ALA A 239 21.52 -12.79 -3.98
CA ALA A 239 20.13 -13.18 -3.90
C ALA A 239 19.69 -13.26 -2.42
N PRO A 240 18.51 -12.73 -2.06
CA PRO A 240 18.02 -12.86 -0.69
C PRO A 240 17.61 -14.30 -0.41
N ALA A 241 17.90 -14.78 0.79
CA ALA A 241 17.41 -16.07 1.29
C ALA A 241 15.94 -16.00 1.71
N TYR A 242 15.45 -14.79 2.01
CA TYR A 242 14.05 -14.52 2.27
C TYR A 242 13.69 -13.11 1.81
N ARG A 243 12.50 -12.95 1.25
CA ARG A 243 11.91 -11.63 1.00
C ARG A 243 10.40 -11.67 1.12
N GLY A 244 9.86 -10.84 1.99
CA GLY A 244 8.43 -10.63 2.16
C GLY A 244 8.09 -9.15 2.26
N ALA A 245 6.90 -8.77 1.79
CA ALA A 245 6.43 -7.41 1.94
C ALA A 245 4.91 -7.36 2.17
N GLU A 246 4.49 -6.47 3.06
CA GLU A 246 3.09 -6.30 3.42
C GLU A 246 2.74 -4.83 3.64
N GLU A 247 1.50 -4.47 3.32
CA GLU A 247 0.97 -3.13 3.63
C GLU A 247 0.48 -3.09 5.07
N LEU A 248 1.11 -2.25 5.88
CA LEU A 248 0.88 -2.20 7.32
C LEU A 248 0.89 -0.76 7.81
N ASP A 249 0.18 -0.50 8.90
CA ASP A 249 0.06 0.85 9.46
C ASP A 249 1.44 1.31 9.98
N PRO A 250 2.01 2.41 9.44
CA PRO A 250 3.35 2.85 9.83
C PRO A 250 3.46 3.31 11.29
N ARG A 251 2.33 3.43 12.01
CA ARG A 251 2.27 3.79 13.42
C ARG A 251 2.38 2.58 14.34
N GLU A 252 2.20 1.37 13.82
CA GLU A 252 2.43 0.15 14.59
C GLU A 252 3.92 -0.04 14.87
N ASN A 253 4.23 -0.76 15.95
CA ASN A 253 5.60 -1.12 16.29
C ASN A 253 6.28 -1.90 15.15
N VAL A 254 7.57 -1.63 14.90
CA VAL A 254 8.30 -2.23 13.78
C VAL A 254 8.31 -3.77 13.85
N TRP A 255 8.45 -4.37 15.04
CA TRP A 255 8.45 -5.82 15.22
C TRP A 255 7.07 -6.44 15.03
N GLN A 256 6.01 -5.76 15.48
CA GLN A 256 4.65 -6.17 15.18
C GLN A 256 4.40 -6.20 13.66
N ARG A 257 4.85 -5.17 12.95
CA ARG A 257 4.76 -5.15 11.49
C ARG A 257 5.59 -6.25 10.84
N SER A 258 6.80 -6.49 11.36
CA SER A 258 7.66 -7.53 10.83
C SER A 258 7.02 -8.91 10.98
N LEU A 259 6.44 -9.23 12.14
CA LEU A 259 5.71 -10.47 12.36
C LEU A 259 4.50 -10.63 11.43
N ALA A 260 3.75 -9.56 11.20
CA ALA A 260 2.62 -9.58 10.27
C ALA A 260 3.08 -9.88 8.84
N THR A 261 4.20 -9.28 8.42
CA THR A 261 4.81 -9.53 7.10
C THR A 261 5.20 -11.01 6.92
N LEU A 262 5.72 -11.66 7.96
CA LEU A 262 6.04 -13.10 7.92
C LEU A 262 4.81 -14.03 7.95
N ARG A 263 3.61 -13.54 8.27
CA ARG A 263 2.40 -14.39 8.38
C ARG A 263 1.63 -14.50 7.08
N HIS A 264 1.50 -13.39 6.37
CA HIS A 264 0.59 -13.33 5.22
C HIS A 264 1.26 -13.79 3.93
N HIS A 265 2.57 -14.08 3.96
CA HIS A 265 3.39 -14.40 2.78
C HIS A 265 3.08 -13.46 1.60
N GLY A 266 2.79 -12.19 1.91
CA GLY A 266 2.54 -11.16 0.91
C GLY A 266 3.78 -11.00 0.03
N PHE A 267 3.57 -10.66 -1.25
CA PHE A 267 4.61 -10.38 -2.26
C PHE A 267 5.96 -11.08 -2.00
N THR A 268 5.97 -12.40 -1.97
CA THR A 268 7.21 -13.15 -1.75
C THR A 268 8.08 -13.13 -3.01
N GLY A 269 9.32 -12.70 -2.84
CA GLY A 269 10.35 -12.79 -3.89
C GLY A 269 11.03 -14.16 -3.93
N VAL A 270 10.93 -14.92 -2.83
CA VAL A 270 11.55 -16.24 -2.64
C VAL A 270 10.46 -17.22 -2.26
N ALA A 271 10.38 -18.36 -2.96
CA ALA A 271 9.40 -19.39 -2.67
C ALA A 271 9.97 -20.40 -1.66
N ALA A 272 9.11 -20.94 -0.81
CA ALA A 272 9.45 -22.07 0.04
C ALA A 272 9.91 -23.29 -0.80
N PRO A 273 10.76 -24.19 -0.25
CA PRO A 273 11.26 -24.21 1.12
C PRO A 273 12.35 -23.17 1.37
N TYR A 274 12.31 -22.52 2.54
CA TYR A 274 13.31 -21.53 2.92
C TYR A 274 14.58 -22.21 3.46
N GLU A 275 15.72 -21.60 3.20
CA GLU A 275 17.03 -22.12 3.60
C GLU A 275 17.22 -22.08 5.12
N ARG A 276 18.03 -23.02 5.62
CA ARG A 276 18.54 -23.00 6.98
C ARG A 276 19.87 -22.24 6.99
N LEU A 277 19.93 -21.17 7.77
CA LEU A 277 21.11 -20.31 7.84
C LEU A 277 21.61 -20.26 9.28
N ASN A 278 22.87 -20.61 9.49
CA ASN A 278 23.52 -20.46 10.80
C ASN A 278 23.83 -18.99 11.11
N GLU A 279 23.94 -18.15 10.08
CA GLU A 279 24.10 -16.71 10.22
C GLU A 279 23.37 -15.97 9.09
N ALA A 280 22.72 -14.87 9.45
CA ALA A 280 22.04 -14.03 8.47
C ALA A 280 21.93 -12.58 8.93
N THR A 281 21.79 -11.68 7.95
CA THR A 281 21.43 -10.28 8.16
C THR A 281 20.03 -10.03 7.61
N ILE A 282 19.21 -9.39 8.43
CA ILE A 282 17.83 -9.04 8.13
C ILE A 282 17.72 -7.51 8.03
N PHE A 283 17.15 -7.05 6.93
CA PHE A 283 16.80 -5.65 6.71
C PHE A 283 15.28 -5.49 6.79
N VAL A 284 14.84 -4.58 7.64
CA VAL A 284 13.44 -4.17 7.75
C VAL A 284 13.34 -2.74 7.23
N ALA A 285 12.67 -2.57 6.10
CA ALA A 285 12.50 -1.28 5.44
C ALA A 285 11.03 -0.91 5.34
N GLN A 286 10.73 0.39 5.36
CA GLN A 286 9.39 0.91 5.10
C GLN A 286 9.41 1.79 3.85
N SER A 287 8.60 1.45 2.85
CA SER A 287 8.40 2.30 1.68
C SER A 287 7.05 2.99 1.76
N LYS A 288 6.99 4.23 1.27
CA LYS A 288 5.75 4.99 1.14
C LYS A 288 5.38 5.09 -0.34
N ALA A 289 4.13 4.77 -0.67
CA ALA A 289 3.67 4.81 -2.05
C ALA A 289 3.88 6.20 -2.67
N GLY A 290 4.51 6.25 -3.84
CA GLY A 290 4.82 7.49 -4.56
C GLY A 290 6.08 8.22 -4.11
N LEU A 291 6.79 7.73 -3.08
CA LEU A 291 8.13 8.21 -2.73
C LEU A 291 9.19 7.20 -3.21
N GLY A 292 10.37 7.72 -3.52
CA GLY A 292 11.46 6.97 -4.16
C GLY A 292 12.11 5.97 -3.23
N GLU A 293 12.82 6.45 -2.21
CA GLU A 293 13.66 5.58 -1.37
C GLU A 293 12.90 5.04 -0.15
N PRO A 294 13.05 3.74 0.16
CA PRO A 294 12.60 3.19 1.43
C PRO A 294 13.25 3.92 2.60
N ILE A 295 12.48 4.12 3.66
CA ILE A 295 12.98 4.55 4.95
C ILE A 295 13.46 3.30 5.68
N ASP A 296 14.75 3.25 5.98
CA ASP A 296 15.34 2.15 6.72
C ASP A 296 14.77 2.09 8.14
N GLY A 297 14.23 0.93 8.52
CA GLY A 297 13.59 0.70 9.81
C GLY A 297 14.56 0.11 10.82
N ALA A 298 15.08 -1.08 10.53
CA ALA A 298 16.05 -1.75 11.38
C ALA A 298 16.92 -2.74 10.59
N ARG A 299 18.13 -2.99 11.10
CA ARG A 299 19.02 -4.06 10.65
C ARG A 299 19.25 -5.01 11.81
N LEU A 300 19.19 -6.31 11.54
CA LEU A 300 19.47 -7.33 12.54
C LEU A 300 20.50 -8.28 11.96
N TYR A 301 21.52 -8.61 12.74
CA TYR A 301 22.40 -9.73 12.46
C TYR A 301 22.15 -10.80 13.49
N PHE A 302 21.99 -12.05 13.07
CA PHE A 302 21.89 -13.16 14.01
C PHE A 302 22.83 -14.31 13.66
N THR A 303 23.26 -15.01 14.71
CA THR A 303 23.95 -16.30 14.62
C THR A 303 23.19 -17.33 15.45
N LEU A 304 23.07 -18.56 14.92
CA LEU A 304 22.44 -19.69 15.58
C LEU A 304 23.50 -20.59 16.22
N ASP A 305 23.37 -20.82 17.53
CA ASP A 305 24.21 -21.73 18.29
C ASP A 305 23.39 -22.46 19.35
N GLY A 306 23.40 -23.80 19.32
CA GLY A 306 22.89 -24.64 20.41
C GLY A 306 21.45 -24.37 20.87
N GLY A 307 20.53 -24.03 19.95
CA GLY A 307 19.13 -23.69 20.29
C GLY A 307 18.93 -22.24 20.75
N TYR A 308 19.89 -21.36 20.47
CA TYR A 308 19.76 -19.93 20.70
C TYR A 308 20.18 -19.14 19.46
N ALA A 309 19.47 -18.05 19.18
CA ALA A 309 19.90 -17.01 18.27
C ALA A 309 20.54 -15.88 19.09
N THR A 310 21.81 -15.56 18.82
CA THR A 310 22.42 -14.32 19.31
C THR A 310 22.17 -13.24 18.27
N VAL A 311 21.44 -12.19 18.64
CA VAL A 311 20.96 -11.16 17.71
C VAL A 311 21.53 -9.80 18.10
N THR A 312 22.17 -9.15 17.16
CA THR A 312 22.53 -7.74 17.24
C THR A 312 21.49 -6.95 16.45
N VAL A 313 20.78 -6.04 17.13
CA VAL A 313 19.77 -5.17 16.53
C VAL A 313 20.33 -3.76 16.45
N GLU A 314 20.35 -3.22 15.24
CA GLU A 314 20.71 -1.84 14.96
C GLU A 314 19.48 -1.11 14.42
N ARG A 315 19.09 -0.04 15.10
CA ARG A 315 17.97 0.80 14.66
C ARG A 315 18.51 2.06 14.02
N PHE A 316 18.20 2.23 12.73
CA PHE A 316 18.65 3.40 11.96
C PHE A 316 18.17 4.74 12.51
N GLN A 317 17.05 4.75 13.25
CA GLN A 317 16.49 5.98 13.81
C GLN A 317 17.06 6.39 15.18
N SER A 318 17.75 5.49 15.90
CA SER A 318 18.18 5.76 17.28
C SER A 318 19.64 5.45 17.58
N GLU A 319 20.42 4.99 16.60
CA GLU A 319 21.83 4.54 16.75
C GLU A 319 22.04 3.54 17.92
N ALA A 320 20.94 2.96 18.43
CA ALA A 320 20.95 2.08 19.57
C ALA A 320 21.22 0.66 19.08
N ASN A 321 22.22 0.03 19.70
CA ASN A 321 22.58 -1.35 19.45
C ASN A 321 22.20 -2.21 20.65
N ASP A 322 21.28 -3.15 20.43
CA ASP A 322 20.90 -4.14 21.42
C ASP A 322 21.50 -5.49 21.03
N ASN A 323 22.14 -6.18 21.98
CA ASN A 323 22.53 -7.58 21.81
C ASN A 323 21.63 -8.45 22.69
N ILE A 324 20.90 -9.37 22.07
CA ILE A 324 19.95 -10.24 22.76
C ILE A 324 20.20 -11.70 22.41
N LYS A 325 19.81 -12.58 23.34
CA LYS A 325 19.70 -14.01 23.09
C LYS A 325 18.23 -14.41 23.04
N VAL A 326 17.84 -15.08 21.96
CA VAL A 326 16.48 -15.56 21.71
C VAL A 326 16.52 -17.08 21.67
N LYS A 327 15.59 -17.74 22.35
CA LYS A 327 15.48 -19.20 22.28
C LYS A 327 14.87 -19.60 20.94
N VAL A 328 15.48 -20.59 20.30
CA VAL A 328 15.09 -21.14 19.00
C VAL A 328 15.24 -22.67 19.06
N ASP A 329 14.51 -23.41 18.25
CA ASP A 329 14.53 -24.88 18.22
C ASP A 329 15.82 -25.46 17.59
N GLY A 330 16.63 -24.63 16.94
CA GLY A 330 17.95 -24.96 16.39
C GLY A 330 17.93 -25.67 15.03
N ASN A 331 16.75 -26.04 14.53
CA ASN A 331 16.52 -26.63 13.21
C ASN A 331 15.65 -25.74 12.30
N GLU A 332 15.44 -24.49 12.71
CA GLU A 332 14.59 -23.55 12.00
C GLU A 332 15.15 -23.12 10.64
N THR A 333 14.24 -22.90 9.72
CA THR A 333 14.49 -22.08 8.53
C THR A 333 14.74 -20.63 8.93
N VAL A 334 15.32 -19.83 8.02
CA VAL A 334 15.52 -18.39 8.23
C VAL A 334 14.21 -17.68 8.60
N GLU A 335 13.07 -18.08 8.03
CA GLU A 335 11.76 -17.50 8.36
C GLU A 335 11.32 -17.80 9.80
N GLU A 336 11.47 -19.04 10.25
CA GLU A 336 11.09 -19.45 11.61
C GLU A 336 11.99 -18.79 12.66
N ALA A 337 13.31 -18.70 12.40
CA ALA A 337 14.24 -17.95 13.24
C ALA A 337 13.84 -16.47 13.33
N MET A 338 13.52 -15.82 12.20
CA MET A 338 13.01 -14.44 12.21
C MET A 338 11.72 -14.29 13.01
N ARG A 339 10.80 -15.24 12.90
CA ARG A 339 9.53 -15.23 13.66
C ARG A 339 9.79 -15.28 15.17
N ALA A 340 10.69 -16.13 15.62
CA ALA A 340 11.08 -16.21 17.03
C ALA A 340 11.73 -14.89 17.50
N ILE A 341 12.68 -14.36 16.72
CA ILE A 341 13.40 -13.12 17.03
C ILE A 341 12.44 -11.92 17.15
N PHE A 342 11.59 -11.69 16.15
CA PHE A 342 10.66 -10.56 16.20
C PHE A 342 9.61 -10.71 17.32
N SER A 343 9.21 -11.93 17.66
CA SER A 343 8.30 -12.17 18.79
C SER A 343 8.94 -11.80 20.12
N ASP A 344 10.21 -12.17 20.32
CA ASP A 344 10.96 -11.82 21.53
C ASP A 344 11.21 -10.30 21.63
N LEU A 345 11.59 -9.66 20.52
CA LEU A 345 11.76 -8.20 20.45
C LEU A 345 10.47 -7.44 20.78
N LEU A 346 9.33 -7.91 20.26
CA LEU A 346 8.02 -7.34 20.58
C LEU A 346 7.68 -7.49 22.06
N ASN A 347 7.92 -8.67 22.64
CA ASN A 347 7.62 -8.96 24.05
C ASN A 347 8.48 -8.13 25.03
N ARG A 348 9.72 -7.80 24.64
CA ARG A 348 10.59 -6.90 25.42
C ARG A 348 10.16 -5.44 25.37
N GLY A 349 9.17 -5.09 24.54
CA GLY A 349 8.71 -3.72 24.36
C GLY A 349 9.74 -2.82 23.67
N LEU A 350 10.71 -3.41 22.97
CA LEU A 350 11.70 -2.68 22.20
C LEU A 350 10.98 -1.98 21.04
N ARG A 351 11.02 -0.64 21.01
CA ARG A 351 10.23 0.16 20.06
C ARG A 351 10.93 0.53 18.77
#